data_AF-A0A8T4N7K0-F1
#
_entry.id   AF-A0A8T4N7K0-F1
#
_cell.length_a   1.000
_cell.length_b   1.000
_cell.length_c   1.000
_cell.angle_alpha   90.00
_cell.angle_beta   90.00
_cell.angle_gamma   90.00
#
_symmetry.space_group_name_H-M   'P 1'
#
loop_
_entity.id
_entity.type
_entity.pdbx_description
1 polymer ?
#
loop_
_entity_poly.entity_id
_entity_poly.type
_entity_poly.pdbx_seq_one_letter_code
_entity_poly.pdbx_strand_id
1 'polypeptide(L)' 'MARTKCEVWSRVVGYLRPTARWNDGKLAEFGDRSMFKSKC' A
#
# COMPACT_ATOMS: atom_id res chain seq x y z
N MET A 1 0.89 23.66 -16.75
CA MET A 1 0.06 23.20 -15.61
C MET A 1 0.85 22.12 -14.86
N ALA A 2 1.14 22.33 -13.57
CA ALA A 2 1.93 21.38 -12.79
C ALA A 2 1.04 20.23 -12.26
N ARG A 3 1.59 19.02 -12.17
CA ARG A 3 0.87 17.85 -11.65
C ARG A 3 0.79 17.93 -10.12
N THR A 4 -0.40 17.79 -9.55
CA THR A 4 -0.61 17.72 -8.09
C THR A 4 -0.25 16.32 -7.59
N LYS A 5 0.41 16.23 -6.42
CA LYS A 5 0.76 14.95 -5.79
C LYS A 5 -0.49 14.31 -5.19
N CYS A 6 -0.76 13.06 -5.56
CA CYS A 6 -1.83 12.27 -4.96
C CYS A 6 -1.33 11.57 -3.68
N GLU A 7 -2.19 11.52 -2.66
CA GLU A 7 -1.94 10.70 -1.47
C GLU A 7 -2.43 9.28 -1.72
N VAL A 8 -1.55 8.30 -1.52
CA VAL A 8 -1.86 6.89 -1.73
C VAL A 8 -2.16 6.22 -0.41
N TRP A 9 -3.36 5.66 -0.30
CA TRP A 9 -3.86 4.97 0.88
C TRP A 9 -3.96 3.47 0.63
N SER A 10 -3.68 2.68 1.66
CA SER A 10 -3.75 1.21 1.58
C SER A 10 -4.33 0.62 2.87
N ARG A 11 -5.06 -0.49 2.72
CA ARG A 11 -5.69 -1.23 3.82
C ARG A 11 -4.78 -2.37 4.26
N VAL A 12 -4.17 -2.23 5.45
CA VAL A 12 -3.13 -3.18 5.92
C VAL A 12 -3.63 -4.10 7.05
N VAL A 13 -4.32 -3.54 8.05
CA VAL A 13 -4.79 -4.24 9.28
C VAL A 13 -6.26 -3.87 9.57
N GLY A 14 -7.12 -3.95 8.56
CA GLY A 14 -8.56 -3.67 8.70
C GLY A 14 -8.98 -2.20 8.52
N TYR A 15 -8.06 -1.24 8.61
CA TYR A 15 -8.33 0.19 8.33
C TYR A 15 -7.39 0.77 7.26
N LEU A 16 -7.77 1.93 6.71
CA LEU A 16 -6.99 2.66 5.70
C LEU A 16 -5.89 3.50 6.39
N ARG A 17 -4.65 3.34 5.93
CA ARG A 17 -3.50 4.13 6.38
C ARG A 17 -2.76 4.70 5.17
N PRO A 18 -2.25 5.95 5.21
CA PRO A 18 -1.45 6.49 4.13
C PRO A 18 -0.14 5.70 4.02
N THR A 19 0.19 5.29 2.80
CA THR A 19 1.42 4.53 2.49
C THR A 19 2.70 5.31 2.82
N ALA A 20 2.64 6.65 2.74
CA ALA A 20 3.75 7.53 3.10
C ALA A 20 4.17 7.43 4.59
N ARG A 21 3.37 6.83 5.47
CA ARG A 21 3.66 6.65 6.90
C ARG A 21 3.99 5.21 7.28
N TRP A 22 4.34 4.36 6.32
CA TRP A 22 4.78 2.99 6.61
C TRP A 22 6.19 3.00 7.18
N ASN A 23 6.46 2.09 8.11
CA ASN A 23 7.81 1.81 8.60
C ASN A 23 8.42 0.65 7.78
N ASP A 24 9.72 0.42 7.94
CA ASP A 24 10.45 -0.59 7.17
C ASP A 24 9.87 -2.01 7.36
N GLY A 25 9.41 -2.33 8.57
CA GLY A 25 8.75 -3.62 8.84
C GLY A 25 7.46 -3.81 8.04
N LYS A 26 6.61 -2.78 7.93
CA LYS A 26 5.36 -2.86 7.14
C LYS A 26 5.62 -2.92 5.64
N LEU A 27 6.71 -2.31 5.17
CA LEU A 27 7.16 -2.42 3.78
C LEU A 27 7.62 -3.85 3.47
N ALA A 28 8.41 -4.46 4.35
CA ALA A 28 8.84 -5.86 4.23
C ALA A 28 7.63 -6.81 4.25
N GLU A 29 6.76 -6.68 5.27
CA GLU A 29 5.52 -7.46 5.35
C GLU A 29 4.63 -7.30 4.11
N PHE A 30 4.61 -6.12 3.48
CA PHE A 30 3.85 -5.91 2.25
C PHE A 30 4.48 -6.63 1.05
N GLY A 31 5.81 -6.66 0.96
CA GLY A 31 6.54 -7.40 -0.08
C GLY A 31 6.34 -8.91 0.00
N ASP A 32 6.22 -9.45 1.22
CA ASP A 32 5.97 -10.88 1.45
C ASP A 32 4.52 -11.30 1.16
N ARG A 33 3.60 -10.35 0.95
CA ARG A 33 2.19 -10.67 0.66
C ARG A 33 2.04 -11.20 -0.76
N SER A 34 1.45 -12.39 -0.87
CA SER A 34 1.02 -12.94 -2.16
C SER A 34 -0.36 -12.41 -2.54
N MET A 35 -0.45 -11.70 -3.66
CA MET A 35 -1.73 -11.26 -4.21
C MET A 35 -2.44 -12.44 -4.88
N PHE A 36 -3.74 -12.55 -4.65
CA PHE A 36 -4.57 -13.49 -5.39
C PHE A 36 -4.61 -13.07 -6.86
N LYS A 37 -4.03 -13.88 -7.74
CA LYS A 37 -4.18 -13.74 -9.18
C LYS A 37 -5.44 -14.48 -9.58
N SER A 38 -6.52 -13.76 -9.87
CA SER A 38 -7.70 -14.37 -10.50
C SER A 38 -7.25 -14.94 -11.85
N LYS A 39 -7.34 -16.27 -12.02
CA LYS A 39 -7.18 -16.85 -13.34
C LYS A 39 -8.38 -16.42 -14.17
N CYS A 40 -8.11 -15.69 -15.25
CA CYS A 40 -9.05 -15.48 -16.34
C CYS A 40 -9.07 -16.71 -17.25
#